data_AF-A0A7K5Z8K5-F1
#
_entry.id   AF-A0A7K5Z8K5-F1
#
_cell.length_a   1.000
_cell.length_b   1.000
_cell.length_c   1.000
_cell.angle_alpha   90.00
_cell.angle_beta   90.00
_cell.angle_gamma   90.00
#
_symmetry.space_group_name_H-M   'P 1'
#
loop_
_entity.id
_entity.type
_entity.pdbx_description
1 polymer ?
#
loop_
_entity_poly.entity_id
_entity_poly.type
_entity_poly.pdbx_seq_one_letter_code
_entity_poly.pdbx_strand_id
1 'polypeptide(L)'
;FTEMPTQRFVESSFWNFDALFQPQQHPARDQHDTFFLQDPAEAPELPSGYTAKVKKIHSQGGYGSQGYKYEWRLEEARRNLLRTHTTAASARALYELARQEKFSPVKYFSIDRVFRNESLDATHLAEFHQVEGVVADRGLTLGHLMGTLRQFFTK
;
A
#
# COMPACT_ATOMS: atom_id res chain seq x y z
N PHE A 1 -9.53 -12.79 -12.23
CA PHE A 1 -9.12 -11.92 -11.11
C PHE A 1 -10.06 -12.22 -9.97
N THR A 2 -9.54 -12.37 -8.75
CA THR A 2 -10.30 -12.64 -7.52
C THR A 2 -10.35 -11.36 -6.70
N GLU A 3 -11.52 -11.03 -6.15
CA GLU A 3 -11.70 -9.78 -5.41
C GLU A 3 -10.97 -9.83 -4.06
N MET A 4 -10.25 -8.76 -3.71
CA MET A 4 -9.58 -8.61 -2.42
C MET A 4 -10.53 -7.99 -1.39
N PRO A 5 -10.43 -8.37 -0.12
CA PRO A 5 -11.16 -7.68 0.94
C PRO A 5 -10.59 -6.28 1.16
N THR A 6 -11.42 -5.25 0.98
CA THR A 6 -11.04 -3.84 1.15
C THR A 6 -11.81 -3.10 2.26
N GLN A 7 -12.64 -3.82 3.04
CA GLN A 7 -13.61 -3.33 4.04
C GLN A 7 -13.00 -2.59 5.26
N ARG A 8 -12.10 -1.63 5.01
CA ARG A 8 -11.33 -0.84 5.96
C ARG A 8 -10.98 0.50 5.32
N PHE A 9 -11.64 1.56 5.77
CA PHE A 9 -11.27 2.93 5.38
C PHE A 9 -10.09 3.44 6.17
N VAL A 10 -9.99 3.03 7.44
CA VAL A 10 -8.84 3.34 8.28
C VAL A 10 -7.70 2.37 7.99
N GLU A 11 -6.54 2.91 7.66
CA GLU A 11 -5.30 2.17 7.54
C GLU A 11 -4.22 2.76 8.45
N SER A 12 -3.29 1.91 8.87
CA SER A 12 -2.07 2.42 9.49
C SER A 12 -1.12 2.92 8.42
N SER A 13 -0.36 3.96 8.75
CA SER A 13 0.73 4.47 7.89
C SER A 13 1.70 3.37 7.46
N PHE A 14 1.89 2.34 8.30
CA PHE A 14 2.65 1.16 7.93
C PHE A 14 2.13 0.48 6.68
N TRP A 15 0.83 0.13 6.62
CA TRP A 15 0.26 -0.58 5.47
C TRP A 15 0.02 0.33 4.28
N ASN A 16 -0.32 1.60 4.53
CA ASN A 16 -0.56 2.57 3.48
C ASN A 16 0.73 3.08 2.83
N PHE A 17 1.87 3.08 3.54
CA PHE A 17 3.11 3.65 2.99
C PHE A 17 4.32 2.75 3.20
N ASP A 18 4.66 2.40 4.45
CA ASP A 18 5.96 1.78 4.75
C ASP A 18 6.11 0.38 4.12
N ALA A 19 5.04 -0.43 4.12
CA ALA A 19 4.99 -1.77 3.53
C ALA A 19 5.14 -1.74 2.00
N LEU A 20 4.77 -0.62 1.36
CA LEU A 20 4.91 -0.35 -0.07
C LEU A 20 6.29 0.23 -0.42
N PHE A 21 7.20 0.28 0.55
CA PHE A 21 8.53 0.88 0.40
C PHE A 21 8.50 2.39 0.10
N GLN A 22 7.43 3.10 0.48
CA GLN A 22 7.38 4.57 0.39
C GLN A 22 8.05 5.21 1.63
N PRO A 23 9.07 6.08 1.46
CA PRO A 23 9.84 6.62 2.58
C PRO A 23 9.00 7.56 3.48
N GLN A 24 9.38 7.71 4.77
CA GLN A 24 8.61 8.51 5.74
C GLN A 24 8.64 10.01 5.46
N GLN A 25 9.69 10.51 4.82
CA GLN A 25 9.84 11.90 4.39
C GLN A 25 9.16 12.21 3.04
N HIS A 26 8.38 11.26 2.48
CA HIS A 26 7.70 11.48 1.21
C HIS A 26 6.58 12.52 1.35
N PRO A 27 6.46 13.51 0.44
CA PRO A 27 5.48 14.61 0.56
C PRO A 27 4.04 14.11 0.68
N ALA A 28 3.67 13.05 -0.05
CA ALA A 28 2.33 12.45 0.05
C ALA A 28 1.94 11.94 1.47
N ARG A 29 2.88 11.90 2.43
CA ARG A 29 2.62 11.57 3.84
C ARG A 29 2.37 12.81 4.71
N ASP A 30 2.42 14.01 4.12
CA ASP A 30 2.13 15.26 4.79
C ASP A 30 0.63 15.36 5.13
N GLN A 31 0.31 16.11 6.17
CA GLN A 31 -1.07 16.42 6.55
C GLN A 31 -1.81 17.19 5.46
N HIS A 32 -1.08 17.93 4.62
CA HIS A 32 -1.64 18.60 3.44
C HIS A 32 -2.15 17.63 2.38
N ASP A 33 -1.69 16.38 2.33
CA ASP A 33 -2.10 15.39 1.32
C ASP A 33 -2.93 14.22 1.91
N THR A 34 -2.78 13.97 3.22
CA THR A 34 -3.34 12.80 3.90
C THR A 34 -4.21 13.18 5.10
N PHE A 35 -5.42 12.62 5.16
CA PHE A 35 -6.27 12.69 6.35
C PHE A 35 -5.79 11.73 7.43
N PHE A 36 -5.05 12.26 8.41
CA PHE A 36 -4.69 11.51 9.63
C PHE A 36 -5.84 11.51 10.64
N LEU A 37 -5.98 10.42 11.38
CA LEU A 37 -7.00 10.32 12.42
C LEU A 37 -6.54 10.98 13.72
N GLN A 38 -7.47 11.66 14.37
CA GLN A 38 -7.31 12.10 15.76
C GLN A 38 -7.71 11.00 16.76
N ASP A 39 -8.73 10.20 16.43
CA ASP A 39 -9.17 9.05 17.23
C ASP A 39 -9.75 7.95 16.32
N PRO A 40 -9.25 6.70 16.36
CA PRO A 40 -8.01 6.28 17.02
C PRO A 40 -6.77 6.80 16.27
N ALA A 41 -5.92 7.59 16.91
CA ALA A 41 -4.72 8.18 16.29
C ALA A 41 -3.66 7.13 15.91
N GLU A 42 -3.56 6.03 16.66
CA GLU A 42 -2.54 5.00 16.48
C GLU A 42 -3.15 3.62 16.26
N ALA A 43 -2.48 2.83 15.42
CA ALA A 43 -2.78 1.42 15.26
C ALA A 43 -2.40 0.66 16.54
N PRO A 44 -3.30 -0.20 17.05
CA PRO A 44 -3.04 -0.97 18.26
C PRO A 44 -1.90 -1.97 18.03
N GLU A 45 -1.85 -2.60 16.86
CA GLU A 45 -0.88 -3.64 16.53
C GLU A 45 -0.36 -3.51 15.09
N LEU A 46 0.93 -3.85 14.92
CA LEU A 46 1.59 -4.04 13.64
C LEU A 46 2.27 -5.43 13.63
N PRO A 47 2.41 -6.09 12.47
CA PRO A 47 3.05 -7.40 12.40
C PRO A 47 4.55 -7.31 12.74
N SER A 48 4.90 -7.48 14.02
CA SER A 48 6.22 -7.18 14.59
C SER A 48 7.40 -7.71 13.77
N GLY A 49 7.36 -8.98 13.36
CA GLY A 49 8.42 -9.59 12.54
C GLY A 49 8.55 -9.00 11.14
N TYR A 50 7.44 -8.56 10.53
CA TYR A 50 7.47 -7.89 9.22
C TYR A 50 7.85 -6.42 9.36
N THR A 51 7.34 -5.72 10.36
CA THR A 51 7.70 -4.34 10.68
C THR A 51 9.20 -4.19 10.94
N ALA A 52 9.82 -5.11 11.68
CA ALA A 52 11.27 -5.11 11.90
C ALA A 52 12.06 -5.27 10.58
N LYS A 53 11.59 -6.12 9.65
CA LYS A 53 12.20 -6.27 8.32
C LYS A 53 12.07 -5.00 7.50
N VAL A 54 10.86 -4.41 7.45
CA VAL A 54 10.60 -3.14 6.75
C VAL A 54 11.50 -2.04 7.29
N LYS A 55 11.56 -1.85 8.61
CA LYS A 55 12.47 -0.90 9.28
C LYS A 55 13.90 -1.07 8.79
N LYS A 56 14.44 -2.30 8.87
CA LYS A 56 15.81 -2.61 8.45
C LYS A 56 16.06 -2.23 7.00
N ILE A 57 15.20 -2.66 6.07
CA ILE A 57 15.40 -2.46 4.63
C ILE A 57 15.27 -0.97 4.26
N HIS A 58 14.31 -0.26 4.86
CA HIS A 58 14.16 1.19 4.67
C HIS A 58 15.41 1.95 5.12
N SER A 59 15.95 1.64 6.30
CA SER A 59 17.06 2.40 6.86
C SER A 59 18.43 1.98 6.33
N GLN A 60 18.71 0.66 6.29
CA GLN A 60 20.05 0.11 6.07
C GLN A 60 20.18 -0.62 4.73
N GLY A 61 19.07 -0.87 4.04
CA GLY A 61 19.04 -1.70 2.84
C GLY A 61 18.99 -3.20 3.13
N GLY A 62 19.08 -3.98 2.06
CA GLY A 62 18.85 -5.43 2.04
C GLY A 62 18.29 -5.88 0.71
N TYR A 63 18.29 -7.20 0.45
CA TYR A 63 17.76 -7.78 -0.80
C TYR A 63 18.36 -7.16 -2.08
N GLY A 64 19.61 -6.70 -2.04
CA GLY A 64 20.29 -6.02 -3.14
C GLY A 64 20.08 -4.50 -3.22
N SER A 65 19.20 -3.92 -2.39
CA SER A 65 19.00 -2.47 -2.26
C SER A 65 19.89 -1.85 -1.18
N GLN A 66 20.25 -0.58 -1.34
CA GLN A 66 20.95 0.23 -0.33
C GLN A 66 20.01 0.88 0.70
N GLY A 67 18.70 0.70 0.56
CA GLY A 67 17.71 1.40 1.37
C GLY A 67 17.68 2.91 1.09
N TYR A 68 16.97 3.64 1.92
CA TYR A 68 16.85 5.10 1.86
C TYR A 68 17.85 5.84 2.76
N LYS A 69 18.63 5.12 3.59
CA LYS A 69 19.69 5.69 4.45
C LYS A 69 19.20 6.79 5.40
N TYR A 70 18.03 6.58 6.01
CA TYR A 70 17.46 7.44 7.04
C TYR A 70 17.03 6.63 8.27
N GLU A 71 16.75 7.33 9.38
CA GLU A 71 16.19 6.71 10.58
C GLU A 71 14.69 6.47 10.40
N TRP A 72 14.30 5.19 10.27
CA TRP A 72 12.88 4.81 10.20
C TRP A 72 12.27 4.78 11.61
N ARG A 73 11.19 5.56 11.81
CA ARG A 73 10.51 5.75 13.10
C ARG A 73 9.24 4.91 13.19
N LEU A 74 9.12 4.11 14.26
CA LEU A 74 7.95 3.25 14.47
C LEU A 74 6.68 4.05 14.72
N GLU A 75 6.81 5.17 15.40
CA GLU A 75 5.75 6.13 15.76
C GLU A 75 5.01 6.59 14.49
N GLU A 76 5.74 7.00 13.46
CA GLU A 76 5.17 7.40 12.16
C GLU A 76 4.40 6.27 11.48
N ALA A 77 4.88 5.03 11.60
CA ALA A 77 4.22 3.88 11.01
C ALA A 77 2.94 3.46 11.74
N ARG A 78 2.80 3.83 13.03
CA ARG A 78 1.60 3.54 13.83
C ARG A 78 0.47 4.53 13.58
N ARG A 79 0.76 5.75 13.10
CA ARG A 79 -0.27 6.77 12.85
C ARG A 79 -1.35 6.24 11.89
N ASN A 80 -2.61 6.28 12.32
CA ASN A 80 -3.74 5.92 11.49
C ASN A 80 -4.14 7.09 10.58
N LEU A 81 -4.66 6.72 9.42
CA LEU A 81 -5.12 7.63 8.38
C LEU A 81 -6.34 7.03 7.68
N LEU A 82 -7.05 7.86 6.92
CA LEU A 82 -7.96 7.37 5.89
C LEU A 82 -7.13 6.93 4.68
N ARG A 83 -7.33 5.70 4.23
CA ARG A 83 -6.57 5.07 3.15
C ARG A 83 -6.53 5.95 1.89
N THR A 84 -5.32 6.27 1.43
CA THR A 84 -5.12 7.19 0.29
C THR A 84 -5.17 6.52 -1.08
N HIS A 85 -5.04 5.18 -1.11
CA HIS A 85 -5.08 4.35 -2.31
C HIS A 85 -5.35 2.88 -1.96
N THR A 86 -6.00 2.13 -2.87
CA THR A 86 -6.29 0.69 -2.67
C THR A 86 -5.05 -0.19 -2.60
N THR A 87 -3.87 0.34 -2.93
CA THR A 87 -2.61 -0.40 -2.92
C THR A 87 -2.23 -0.88 -1.51
N ALA A 88 -2.76 -0.25 -0.46
CA ALA A 88 -2.67 -0.76 0.90
C ALA A 88 -3.37 -2.13 1.07
N ALA A 89 -4.51 -2.33 0.40
CA ALA A 89 -5.21 -3.62 0.37
C ALA A 89 -4.39 -4.67 -0.39
N SER A 90 -3.78 -4.30 -1.52
CA SER A 90 -2.84 -5.17 -2.25
C SER A 90 -1.63 -5.56 -1.41
N ALA A 91 -1.05 -4.63 -0.64
CA ALA A 91 0.06 -4.93 0.28
C ALA A 91 -0.32 -6.01 1.29
N ARG A 92 -1.52 -5.90 1.88
CA ARG A 92 -2.05 -6.90 2.82
C ARG A 92 -2.31 -8.24 2.14
N ALA A 93 -2.93 -8.25 0.96
CA ALA A 93 -3.20 -9.47 0.21
C ALA A 93 -1.90 -10.20 -0.19
N LEU A 94 -0.88 -9.46 -0.61
CA LEU A 94 0.44 -10.00 -0.95
C LEU A 94 1.19 -10.49 0.29
N TYR A 95 1.04 -9.80 1.43
CA TYR A 95 1.60 -10.25 2.70
C TYR A 95 1.00 -11.59 3.14
N GLU A 96 -0.32 -11.77 3.04
CA GLU A 96 -0.98 -13.05 3.35
C GLU A 96 -0.61 -14.15 2.33
N LEU A 97 -0.51 -13.82 1.05
CA LEU A 97 -0.02 -14.75 0.02
C LEU A 97 1.39 -15.26 0.37
N ALA A 98 2.28 -14.37 0.83
CA ALA A 98 3.66 -14.71 1.19
C ALA A 98 3.77 -15.58 2.46
N ARG A 99 2.71 -15.70 3.24
CA ARG A 99 2.65 -16.54 4.46
C ARG A 99 2.19 -17.97 4.17
N GLN A 100 1.73 -18.26 2.97
CA GLN A 100 1.38 -19.62 2.56
C GLN A 100 2.62 -20.51 2.54
N GLU A 101 2.47 -21.78 2.92
CA GLU A 101 3.57 -22.76 2.90
C GLU A 101 4.20 -22.90 1.50
N LYS A 102 3.35 -22.84 0.47
CA LYS A 102 3.76 -22.90 -0.94
C LYS A 102 3.14 -21.74 -1.69
N PHE A 103 3.99 -21.01 -2.40
CA PHE A 103 3.53 -19.96 -3.31
C PHE A 103 2.64 -20.55 -4.42
N SER A 104 1.47 -19.93 -4.61
CA SER A 104 0.57 -20.19 -5.73
C SER A 104 0.37 -18.90 -6.53
N PRO A 105 0.41 -18.93 -7.87
CA PRO A 105 0.13 -17.75 -8.69
C PRO A 105 -1.29 -17.23 -8.48
N VAL A 106 -1.44 -15.90 -8.43
CA VAL A 106 -2.74 -15.25 -8.18
C VAL A 106 -2.94 -14.02 -9.06
N LYS A 107 -4.21 -13.68 -9.28
CA LYS A 107 -4.65 -12.44 -9.92
C LYS A 107 -5.71 -11.82 -9.03
N TYR A 108 -5.42 -10.69 -8.41
CA TYR A 108 -6.36 -10.02 -7.52
C TYR A 108 -6.84 -8.69 -8.07
N PHE A 109 -8.06 -8.29 -7.72
CA PHE A 109 -8.57 -6.94 -8.01
C PHE A 109 -9.31 -6.35 -6.81
N SER A 110 -9.47 -5.04 -6.79
CA SER A 110 -10.34 -4.33 -5.86
C SER A 110 -10.91 -3.08 -6.50
N ILE A 111 -12.14 -2.72 -6.11
CA ILE A 111 -12.75 -1.43 -6.42
C ILE A 111 -13.27 -0.87 -5.11
N ASP A 112 -12.69 0.21 -4.62
CA ASP A 112 -13.11 0.76 -3.33
C ASP A 112 -12.77 2.25 -3.19
N ARG A 113 -13.40 2.88 -2.20
CA ARG A 113 -13.21 4.29 -1.87
C ARG A 113 -11.83 4.54 -1.25
N VAL A 114 -11.26 5.67 -1.61
CA VAL A 114 -10.00 6.21 -1.09
C VAL A 114 -10.18 7.71 -0.80
N PHE A 115 -9.35 8.24 0.08
CA PHE A 115 -9.48 9.60 0.60
C PHE A 115 -8.17 10.36 0.41
N ARG A 116 -8.25 11.59 -0.10
CA ARG A 116 -7.07 12.46 -0.28
C ARG A 116 -7.40 13.86 0.17
N ASN A 117 -6.49 14.47 0.93
CA ASN A 117 -6.65 15.83 1.42
C ASN A 117 -6.19 16.86 0.39
N GLU A 118 -6.48 16.63 -0.88
CA GLU A 118 -6.15 17.57 -1.94
C GLU A 118 -7.08 18.80 -1.86
N SER A 119 -6.59 19.96 -2.30
CA SER A 119 -7.40 21.18 -2.33
C SER A 119 -8.65 20.95 -3.18
N LEU A 120 -9.83 21.10 -2.58
CA LEU A 120 -11.10 20.94 -3.28
C LEU A 120 -11.17 21.96 -4.43
N ASP A 121 -11.14 21.44 -5.66
CA ASP A 121 -11.48 22.20 -6.86
C ASP A 121 -12.57 21.47 -7.64
N ALA A 122 -12.99 22.02 -8.78
CA ALA A 122 -14.07 21.45 -9.59
C ALA A 122 -13.80 20.03 -10.10
N THR A 123 -12.55 19.54 -10.00
CA THR A 123 -12.09 18.24 -10.50
C THR A 123 -11.51 17.31 -9.42
N HIS A 124 -11.17 17.82 -8.23
CA HIS A 124 -10.57 17.05 -7.14
C HIS A 124 -11.56 16.89 -5.97
N LEU A 125 -12.15 15.70 -5.89
CA LEU A 125 -12.98 15.29 -4.75
C LEU A 125 -12.08 14.77 -3.62
N ALA A 126 -12.44 15.09 -2.37
CA ALA A 126 -11.75 14.56 -1.19
C ALA A 126 -11.83 13.03 -1.06
N GLU A 127 -12.79 12.41 -1.76
CA GLU A 127 -12.93 10.96 -1.86
C GLU A 127 -13.36 10.54 -3.27
N PHE A 128 -12.86 9.40 -3.73
CA PHE A 128 -13.24 8.79 -5.00
C PHE A 128 -13.02 7.27 -4.96
N HIS A 129 -13.54 6.56 -5.95
CA HIS A 129 -13.34 5.11 -6.07
C HIS A 129 -12.11 4.82 -6.92
N GLN A 130 -11.20 4.02 -6.39
CA GLN A 130 -10.02 3.53 -7.11
C GLN A 130 -10.21 2.07 -7.51
N VAL A 131 -9.88 1.76 -8.77
CA VAL A 131 -9.83 0.39 -9.32
C VAL A 131 -8.37 -0.06 -9.37
N GLU A 132 -8.07 -1.23 -8.84
CA GLU A 132 -6.73 -1.80 -8.86
C GLU A 132 -6.75 -3.28 -9.21
N GLY A 133 -5.72 -3.72 -9.94
CA GLY A 133 -5.48 -5.12 -10.26
C GLY A 133 -4.01 -5.48 -10.09
N VAL A 134 -3.74 -6.62 -9.47
CA VAL A 134 -2.39 -7.17 -9.25
C VAL A 134 -2.30 -8.61 -9.74
N VAL A 135 -1.21 -8.94 -10.42
CA VAL A 135 -0.89 -10.30 -10.85
C VAL A 135 0.44 -10.68 -10.22
N ALA A 136 0.45 -11.78 -9.47
CA ALA A 136 1.65 -12.33 -8.84
C ALA A 136 1.91 -13.73 -9.37
N ASP A 137 3.01 -13.89 -10.10
CA ASP A 137 3.46 -15.15 -10.70
C ASP A 137 5.00 -15.12 -10.87
N ARG A 138 5.59 -16.26 -11.22
CA ARG A 138 7.02 -16.40 -11.49
C ARG A 138 7.35 -15.95 -12.91
N GLY A 139 8.43 -15.19 -13.09
CA GLY A 139 8.90 -14.80 -14.42
C GLY A 139 8.01 -13.79 -15.14
N LEU A 140 7.24 -12.98 -14.40
CA LEU A 140 6.51 -11.87 -14.99
C LEU A 140 7.48 -10.85 -15.61
N THR A 141 7.04 -10.23 -16.71
CA THR A 141 7.82 -9.27 -17.48
C THR A 141 6.95 -8.05 -17.79
N LEU A 142 7.57 -6.96 -18.26
CA LEU A 142 6.83 -5.80 -18.73
C LEU A 142 5.84 -6.15 -19.86
N GLY A 143 6.18 -7.11 -20.72
CA GLY A 143 5.28 -7.60 -21.78
C GLY A 143 4.00 -8.22 -21.23
N HIS A 144 4.07 -8.95 -20.12
CA HIS A 144 2.88 -9.50 -19.45
C HIS A 144 1.98 -8.39 -18.88
N LEU A 145 2.58 -7.33 -18.31
CA LEU A 145 1.82 -6.15 -17.84
C LEU A 145 1.11 -5.47 -19.01
N MET A 146 1.83 -5.17 -20.09
CA MET A 146 1.26 -4.54 -21.30
C MET A 146 0.13 -5.38 -21.89
N GLY A 147 0.32 -6.70 -21.98
CA GLY A 147 -0.71 -7.62 -22.48
C GLY A 147 -1.96 -7.64 -21.60
N THR A 148 -1.78 -7.59 -20.27
CA THR A 148 -2.89 -7.53 -19.31
C THR A 148 -3.65 -6.21 -19.43
N LEU A 149 -2.95 -5.07 -19.50
CA LEU A 149 -3.57 -3.76 -19.69
C LEU A 149 -4.33 -3.68 -21.02
N ARG A 150 -3.74 -4.18 -22.11
CA ARG A 150 -4.41 -4.23 -23.42
C ARG A 150 -5.70 -5.05 -23.36
N GLN A 151 -5.66 -6.24 -22.76
CA GLN A 151 -6.84 -7.09 -22.58
C GLN A 151 -7.91 -6.42 -21.73
N PHE A 152 -7.52 -5.73 -20.66
CA PHE A 152 -8.45 -5.00 -19.77
C PHE A 152 -9.19 -3.90 -20.53
N PHE A 153 -8.49 -3.06 -21.29
CA PHE A 153 -9.10 -1.92 -22.03
C PHE A 153 -9.73 -2.29 -23.38
N THR A 154 -9.62 -3.55 -23.82
CA THR A 154 -10.33 -4.02 -25.03
C THR A 154 -11.77 -4.43 -24.73
N LYS A 155 -12.07 -4.76 -23.47
CA LYS A 155 -13.42 -5.09 -23.01
C LYS A 155 -14.12 -3.85 -22.47
#